data_AF-A0A2W4NRC3-F1
#
_entry.id   AF-A0A2W4NRC3-F1
#
_cell.length_a   1.000
_cell.length_b   1.000
_cell.length_c   1.000
_cell.angle_alpha   90.00
_cell.angle_beta   90.00
_cell.angle_gamma   90.00
#
_symmetry.space_group_name_H-M   'P 1'
#
loop_
_entity.id
_entity.type
_entity.pdbx_description
1 polymer ?
#
loop_
_entity_poly.entity_id
_entity_poly.type
_entity_poly.pdbx_seq_one_letter_code
_entity_poly.pdbx_strand_id
1 'polypeptide(L)'
;MTISTDSVNATTNAYLPEEEVPYAWTNTAGFDPSAGSGYISSGELLAWLALTTGNTYDDMRWHMMGTEARRDLTKMLTELKSLLQRAKEDGAVAGDVHAKAQAILDQFGSGTRGLLDPGTEGMLGNIAGVAEESRVDTYMQSSESWITHLDGTITSLGTSDQLALIKIQELNGQISQATQLASNMIAAQDQTLNATIMNIKA
;
A
#
# COMPACT_ATOMS: atom_id res chain seq x y z
N MET A 1 40.73 14.35 38.02
CA MET A 1 41.04 13.00 37.54
C MET A 1 39.72 12.23 37.53
N THR A 2 39.31 11.75 36.35
CA THR A 2 38.24 10.74 36.08
C THR A 2 36.77 11.20 36.26
N ILE A 3 36.07 11.67 35.21
CA ILE A 3 35.14 10.96 34.25
C ILE A 3 33.86 10.45 34.97
N SER A 4 32.68 11.09 34.82
CA SER A 4 31.64 11.05 33.74
C SER A 4 30.61 9.91 33.86
N THR A 5 29.43 10.17 33.27
CA THR A 5 28.19 9.37 33.06
C THR A 5 27.10 9.52 34.15
N ASP A 6 25.81 9.72 33.84
CA ASP A 6 25.13 10.04 32.59
C ASP A 6 23.72 10.58 32.87
N SER A 7 23.22 11.32 31.89
CA SER A 7 21.92 11.96 31.76
C SER A 7 20.71 11.02 31.84
N VAL A 8 19.68 11.40 32.59
CA VAL A 8 18.31 10.89 32.40
C VAL A 8 17.67 11.71 31.28
N ASN A 9 17.73 11.18 30.06
CA ASN A 9 17.11 11.80 28.90
C ASN A 9 15.65 11.30 28.80
N ALA A 10 14.70 12.22 29.01
CA ALA A 10 13.29 11.99 28.74
C ALA A 10 13.07 12.00 27.22
N THR A 11 12.95 10.82 26.60
CA THR A 11 12.46 10.72 25.22
C THR A 11 10.95 10.86 25.21
N THR A 12 10.50 12.11 25.05
CA THR A 12 9.22 12.42 24.42
C THR A 12 9.21 11.74 23.05
N ASN A 13 8.30 10.78 22.84
CA ASN A 13 7.96 10.25 21.53
C ASN A 13 7.38 11.40 20.70
N ALA A 14 8.24 12.10 19.98
CA ALA A 14 7.84 12.98 18.90
C ALA A 14 7.23 12.11 17.81
N TYR A 15 5.95 12.31 17.54
CA TYR A 15 5.30 11.89 16.32
C TYR A 15 6.07 12.55 15.16
N LEU A 16 7.00 11.80 14.56
CA LEU A 16 7.65 12.24 13.34
C LEU A 16 6.54 12.21 12.28
N PRO A 17 6.25 13.34 11.61
CA PRO A 17 5.37 13.30 10.45
C PRO A 17 5.96 12.27 9.49
N GLU A 18 5.11 11.37 8.97
CA GLU A 18 5.46 10.51 7.85
C GLU A 18 6.18 11.39 6.83
N GLU A 19 7.48 11.14 6.66
CA GLU A 19 8.25 11.78 5.61
C GLU A 19 7.57 11.29 4.33
N GLU A 20 6.72 12.14 3.74
CA GLU A 20 6.19 11.95 2.40
C GLU A 20 7.42 11.77 1.53
N VAL A 21 7.80 10.52 1.30
CA VAL A 21 8.82 10.16 0.33
C VAL A 21 8.35 10.81 -0.95
N PRO A 22 9.07 11.83 -1.46
CA PRO A 22 8.61 12.60 -2.60
C PRO A 22 8.29 11.60 -3.71
N TYR A 23 7.04 11.62 -4.18
CA TYR A 23 6.60 10.72 -5.25
C TYR A 23 7.67 10.67 -6.34
N ALA A 24 8.02 9.48 -6.83
CA ALA A 24 9.16 9.29 -7.74
C ALA A 24 9.12 10.17 -9.02
N TRP A 25 7.95 10.71 -9.37
CA TRP A 25 7.78 11.67 -10.48
C TRP A 25 8.22 13.11 -10.13
N THR A 26 8.33 13.48 -8.86
CA THR A 26 8.82 14.80 -8.42
C THR A 26 10.35 14.91 -8.52
N ASN A 27 11.06 13.77 -8.50
CA ASN A 27 12.50 13.73 -8.58
C ASN A 27 12.97 13.36 -10.00
N THR A 28 12.65 14.24 -10.95
CA THR A 28 13.25 14.26 -12.30
C THR A 28 14.63 14.92 -12.27
N ALA A 29 15.44 14.66 -11.24
CA ALA A 29 16.78 15.28 -11.06
C ALA A 29 17.81 14.91 -12.16
N GLY A 30 17.41 14.20 -13.21
CA GLY A 30 18.20 13.95 -14.42
C GLY A 30 17.68 14.63 -15.68
N PHE A 31 16.58 15.39 -15.63
CA PHE A 31 16.04 16.09 -16.80
C PHE A 31 16.29 17.59 -16.67
N ASP A 32 17.37 18.07 -17.30
CA ASP A 32 17.58 19.49 -17.55
C ASP A 32 17.14 19.83 -18.99
N PRO A 33 15.91 20.31 -19.21
CA PRO A 33 15.45 20.72 -20.54
C PRO A 33 16.17 21.97 -21.08
N SER A 34 17.06 22.59 -20.29
CA SER A 34 17.80 23.79 -20.65
C SER A 34 19.23 23.53 -21.14
N ALA A 35 19.72 22.28 -21.04
CA ALA A 35 21.06 21.91 -21.47
C ALA A 35 21.16 21.67 -22.99
N GLY A 36 20.97 22.75 -23.78
CA GLY A 36 21.45 22.85 -25.16
C GLY A 36 20.59 22.20 -26.25
N SER A 37 19.87 23.04 -27.01
CA SER A 37 18.98 22.73 -28.15
C SER A 37 17.55 22.39 -27.74
N GLY A 38 16.61 23.28 -28.09
CA GLY A 38 15.17 23.18 -27.79
C GLY A 38 14.42 22.07 -28.52
N TYR A 39 15.10 20.99 -28.90
CA TYR A 39 14.54 19.79 -29.50
C TYR A 39 14.91 18.60 -28.63
N ILE A 40 13.92 18.03 -27.95
CA ILE A 40 14.07 16.70 -27.33
C ILE A 40 14.34 15.72 -28.47
N SER A 41 15.47 15.04 -28.45
CA SER A 41 15.79 14.01 -29.45
C SER A 41 14.85 12.80 -29.27
N SER A 42 14.61 12.03 -30.34
CA SER A 42 13.78 10.81 -30.25
C SER A 42 14.32 9.82 -29.21
N GLY A 43 15.64 9.79 -29.00
CA GLY A 43 16.27 8.95 -27.97
C GLY A 43 15.94 9.41 -26.55
N GLU A 44 15.98 10.72 -26.28
CA GLU A 44 15.60 11.30 -24.99
C GLU A 44 14.10 11.14 -24.70
N LEU A 45 13.27 11.23 -25.75
CA LEU A 45 11.82 11.03 -25.64
C LEU A 45 11.46 9.58 -25.32
N LEU A 46 12.12 8.62 -25.97
CA LEU A 46 11.96 7.19 -25.66
C LEU A 46 12.51 6.84 -24.27
N ALA A 47 13.61 7.46 -23.86
CA ALA A 47 14.17 7.28 -22.52
C ALA A 47 13.23 7.85 -21.43
N TRP A 48 12.68 9.05 -21.65
CA TRP A 48 11.68 9.64 -20.78
C TRP A 48 10.42 8.76 -20.70
N LEU A 49 9.90 8.30 -21.84
CA LEU A 49 8.73 7.42 -21.88
C LEU A 49 8.99 6.11 -21.12
N ALA A 50 10.16 5.48 -21.30
CA ALA A 50 10.53 4.26 -20.60
C ALA A 50 10.65 4.47 -19.08
N LEU A 51 11.24 5.60 -18.65
CA LEU A 51 11.37 5.94 -17.23
C LEU A 51 10.00 6.23 -16.58
N THR A 52 9.19 7.06 -17.23
CA THR A 52 7.86 7.43 -16.72
C THR A 52 6.95 6.21 -16.66
N THR A 53 6.87 5.43 -17.74
CA THR A 53 6.04 4.20 -17.74
C THR A 53 6.56 3.18 -16.74
N GLY A 54 7.88 2.98 -16.64
CA GLY A 54 8.50 2.07 -15.67
C GLY A 54 8.14 2.40 -14.22
N ASN A 55 8.36 3.66 -13.80
CA ASN A 55 8.02 4.12 -12.46
C ASN A 55 6.52 3.99 -12.17
N THR A 56 5.66 4.34 -13.14
CA THR A 56 4.21 4.20 -12.99
C THR A 56 3.76 2.74 -12.89
N TYR A 57 4.40 1.82 -13.61
CA TYR A 57 4.13 0.39 -13.49
C TYR A 57 4.57 -0.18 -12.14
N ASP A 58 5.70 0.26 -11.60
CA ASP A 58 6.16 -0.14 -10.27
C ASP A 58 5.20 0.36 -9.17
N ASP A 59 4.72 1.60 -9.27
CA ASP A 59 3.70 2.15 -8.36
C ASP A 59 2.38 1.38 -8.46
N MET A 60 1.91 1.09 -9.69
CA MET A 60 0.71 0.25 -9.88
C MET A 60 0.88 -1.12 -9.25
N ARG A 61 2.03 -1.76 -9.46
CA ARG A 61 2.34 -3.06 -8.87
C ARG A 61 2.34 -3.00 -7.35
N TRP A 62 2.93 -1.98 -6.76
CA TRP A 62 2.91 -1.75 -5.32
C TRP A 62 1.47 -1.66 -4.79
N HIS A 63 0.64 -0.83 -5.41
CA HIS A 63 -0.77 -0.71 -5.02
C HIS A 63 -1.53 -2.02 -5.21
N MET A 64 -1.31 -2.74 -6.31
CA MET A 64 -1.95 -4.04 -6.57
C MET A 64 -1.57 -5.10 -5.52
N MET A 65 -0.28 -5.22 -5.18
CA MET A 65 0.17 -6.14 -4.13
C MET A 65 -0.45 -5.76 -2.78
N GLY A 66 -0.55 -4.46 -2.48
CA GLY A 66 -1.24 -3.96 -1.29
C GLY A 66 -2.73 -4.31 -1.27
N THR A 67 -3.44 -4.16 -2.41
CA THR A 67 -4.87 -4.51 -2.52
C THR A 67 -5.11 -6.01 -2.30
N GLU A 68 -4.27 -6.86 -2.89
CA GLU A 68 -4.38 -8.31 -2.72
C GLU A 68 -4.18 -8.73 -1.27
N ALA A 69 -3.15 -8.19 -0.61
CA ALA A 69 -2.89 -8.50 0.79
C ALA A 69 -3.99 -7.97 1.73
N ARG A 70 -4.54 -6.77 1.48
CA ARG A 70 -5.70 -6.24 2.23
C ARG A 70 -6.96 -7.06 2.02
N ARG A 71 -7.21 -7.55 0.81
CA ARG A 71 -8.33 -8.44 0.50
C ARG A 71 -8.23 -9.74 1.27
N ASP A 72 -7.05 -10.36 1.27
CA ASP A 72 -6.82 -11.62 1.99
C ASP A 72 -6.99 -11.44 3.51
N LEU A 73 -6.45 -10.35 4.07
CA LEU A 73 -6.65 -9.99 5.47
C LEU A 73 -8.14 -9.79 5.79
N THR A 74 -8.85 -9.01 4.96
CA THR A 74 -10.30 -8.75 5.11
C THR A 74 -11.09 -10.05 5.16
N LYS A 75 -10.76 -11.02 4.28
CA LYS A 75 -11.38 -12.34 4.27
C LYS A 75 -11.14 -13.07 5.59
N MET A 76 -9.90 -13.10 6.07
CA MET A 76 -9.57 -13.78 7.34
C MET A 76 -10.23 -13.13 8.55
N LEU A 77 -10.30 -11.80 8.61
CA LEU A 77 -10.99 -11.06 9.67
C LEU A 77 -12.51 -11.32 9.64
N THR A 78 -13.10 -11.41 8.44
CA THR A 78 -14.52 -11.75 8.27
C THR A 78 -14.82 -13.17 8.76
N GLU A 79 -13.93 -14.12 8.42
CA GLU A 79 -14.03 -15.49 8.93
C GLU A 79 -13.89 -15.53 10.46
N LEU A 80 -12.92 -14.82 11.05
CA LEU A 80 -12.76 -14.72 12.50
C LEU A 80 -14.00 -14.12 13.17
N LYS A 81 -14.58 -13.05 12.61
CA LYS A 81 -15.84 -12.47 13.09
C LYS A 81 -16.96 -13.51 13.13
N SER A 82 -17.11 -14.31 12.07
CA SER A 82 -18.13 -15.35 12.01
C SER A 82 -17.92 -16.46 13.06
N LEU A 83 -16.66 -16.81 13.33
CA LEU A 83 -16.30 -17.76 14.38
C LEU A 83 -16.59 -17.19 15.77
N LEU A 84 -16.30 -15.91 16.01
CA LEU A 84 -16.62 -15.23 17.27
C LEU A 84 -18.13 -15.15 17.53
N GLN A 85 -18.93 -14.90 16.49
CA GLN A 85 -20.40 -14.93 16.60
C GLN A 85 -20.90 -16.31 17.00
N ARG A 86 -20.40 -17.37 16.36
CA ARG A 86 -20.75 -18.75 16.72
C ARG A 86 -20.24 -19.16 18.11
N ALA A 87 -19.05 -18.72 18.50
CA ALA A 87 -18.49 -18.99 19.81
C ALA A 87 -19.33 -18.34 20.92
N LYS A 88 -19.87 -17.14 20.65
CA LYS A 88 -20.79 -16.45 21.56
C LYS A 88 -22.13 -17.18 21.73
N GLU A 89 -22.66 -17.74 20.64
CA GLU A 89 -23.96 -18.42 20.64
C GLU A 89 -23.90 -19.80 21.30
N ASP A 90 -22.93 -20.63 20.92
CA ASP A 90 -22.94 -22.06 21.26
C ASP A 90 -21.65 -22.56 21.95
N GLY A 91 -20.62 -21.71 22.09
CA GLY A 91 -19.34 -22.04 22.75
C GLY A 91 -18.45 -23.08 22.05
N ALA A 92 -19.00 -23.85 21.11
CA ALA A 92 -18.37 -25.05 20.53
C ALA A 92 -17.16 -24.76 19.62
N VAL A 93 -17.04 -23.55 19.06
CA VAL A 93 -15.99 -23.18 18.09
C VAL A 93 -14.85 -22.36 18.72
N ALA A 94 -14.72 -22.42 20.04
CA ALA A 94 -13.75 -21.64 20.78
C ALA A 94 -12.28 -21.91 20.38
N GLY A 95 -11.96 -23.15 20.04
CA GLY A 95 -10.64 -23.53 19.52
C GLY A 95 -10.36 -22.94 18.14
N ASP A 96 -11.37 -22.91 17.27
CA ASP A 96 -11.23 -22.36 15.91
C ASP A 96 -11.01 -20.85 15.92
N VAL A 97 -11.67 -20.12 16.83
CA VAL A 97 -11.43 -18.68 17.05
C VAL A 97 -9.97 -18.41 17.38
N HIS A 98 -9.41 -19.17 18.32
CA HIS A 98 -8.02 -19.04 18.74
C HIS A 98 -7.06 -19.34 17.58
N ALA A 99 -7.25 -20.48 16.90
CA ALA A 99 -6.41 -20.88 15.77
C ALA A 99 -6.45 -19.85 14.63
N LYS A 100 -7.63 -19.29 14.37
CA LYS A 100 -7.79 -18.26 13.34
C LYS A 100 -7.11 -16.95 13.73
N ALA A 101 -7.24 -16.50 14.99
CA ALA A 101 -6.56 -15.31 15.47
C ALA A 101 -5.04 -15.44 15.37
N GLN A 102 -4.49 -16.59 15.77
CA GLN A 102 -3.06 -16.87 15.64
C GLN A 102 -2.60 -16.87 14.17
N ALA A 103 -3.35 -17.51 13.27
CA ALA A 103 -3.02 -17.52 11.85
C ALA A 103 -3.01 -16.10 11.23
N ILE A 104 -3.88 -15.20 11.70
CA ILE A 104 -3.89 -13.80 11.25
C ILE A 104 -2.64 -13.07 11.77
N LEU A 105 -2.27 -13.26 13.04
CA LEU A 105 -1.06 -12.67 13.62
C LEU A 105 0.20 -13.14 12.88
N ASP A 106 0.30 -14.45 12.63
CA ASP A 106 1.45 -15.05 11.95
C ASP A 106 1.60 -14.51 10.51
N GLN A 107 0.48 -14.23 9.83
CA GLN A 107 0.48 -13.83 8.43
C GLN A 107 0.52 -12.30 8.20
N PHE A 108 -0.07 -11.50 9.10
CA PHE A 108 -0.31 -10.07 8.90
C PHE A 108 0.11 -9.16 10.06
N GLY A 109 0.61 -9.71 11.17
CA GLY A 109 1.19 -8.95 12.28
C GLY A 109 2.52 -8.30 11.90
N SER A 110 3.48 -8.31 12.81
CA SER A 110 4.78 -7.62 12.69
C SER A 110 5.77 -8.17 11.63
N GLY A 111 5.30 -8.95 10.65
CA GLY A 111 6.12 -9.50 9.56
C GLY A 111 6.20 -8.60 8.32
N THR A 112 6.76 -9.13 7.22
CA THR A 112 6.97 -8.45 5.92
C THR A 112 5.67 -7.95 5.25
N ARG A 113 4.51 -8.36 5.77
CA ARG A 113 3.16 -7.97 5.31
C ARG A 113 2.38 -7.21 6.38
N GLY A 114 3.07 -6.53 7.31
CA GLY A 114 2.44 -5.78 8.39
C GLY A 114 1.34 -4.86 7.90
N LEU A 115 0.11 -5.33 8.08
CA LEU A 115 -1.12 -4.66 7.63
C LEU A 115 -2.08 -4.45 8.81
N LEU A 116 -1.80 -5.09 9.94
CA LEU A 116 -2.54 -4.87 11.18
C LEU A 116 -2.08 -3.55 11.80
N ASP A 117 -3.05 -2.72 12.16
CA ASP A 117 -2.79 -1.62 13.09
C ASP A 117 -2.50 -2.19 14.50
N PRO A 118 -1.76 -1.46 15.35
CA PRO A 118 -1.42 -1.93 16.69
C PRO A 118 -2.63 -2.30 17.56
N GLY A 119 -3.78 -1.66 17.35
CA GLY A 119 -5.02 -1.98 18.06
C GLY A 119 -5.58 -3.34 17.67
N THR A 120 -5.64 -3.62 16.36
CA THR A 120 -6.08 -4.93 15.86
C THR A 120 -5.09 -6.04 16.23
N GLU A 121 -3.78 -5.79 16.15
CA GLU A 121 -2.75 -6.76 16.57
C GLU A 121 -2.88 -7.09 18.06
N GLY A 122 -3.05 -6.08 18.92
CA GLY A 122 -3.29 -6.28 20.35
C GLY A 122 -4.59 -7.04 20.65
N MET A 123 -5.68 -6.72 19.94
CA MET A 123 -6.94 -7.44 20.07
C MET A 123 -6.80 -8.92 19.66
N LEU A 124 -6.16 -9.21 18.52
CA LEU A 124 -5.90 -10.59 18.09
C LEU A 124 -4.99 -11.33 19.07
N GLY A 125 -4.00 -10.65 19.64
CA GLY A 125 -3.16 -11.18 20.71
C GLY A 125 -3.95 -11.55 21.95
N ASN A 126 -4.96 -10.76 22.34
CA ASN A 126 -5.85 -11.09 23.44
C ASN A 126 -6.72 -12.32 23.13
N ILE A 127 -7.23 -12.44 21.89
CA ILE A 127 -8.02 -13.61 21.45
C ILE A 127 -7.15 -14.87 21.45
N ALA A 128 -5.95 -14.80 20.88
CA ALA A 128 -5.00 -15.90 20.89
C ALA A 128 -4.50 -16.21 22.32
N GLY A 129 -4.42 -15.22 23.20
CA GLY A 129 -3.98 -15.39 24.59
C GLY A 129 -5.02 -16.02 25.54
N VAL A 130 -6.27 -16.23 25.10
CA VAL A 130 -7.31 -16.77 25.99
C VAL A 130 -7.00 -18.21 26.38
N ALA A 131 -6.83 -18.42 27.69
CA ALA A 131 -6.60 -19.74 28.28
C ALA A 131 -7.76 -20.70 27.97
N GLU A 132 -7.43 -21.95 27.65
CA GLU A 132 -8.39 -22.96 27.19
C GLU A 132 -9.56 -23.15 28.17
N GLU A 133 -9.24 -23.13 29.47
CA GLU A 133 -10.20 -23.28 30.58
C GLU A 133 -11.21 -22.13 30.69
N SER A 134 -10.88 -20.94 30.19
CA SER A 134 -11.71 -19.73 30.29
C SER A 134 -12.27 -19.26 28.95
N ARG A 135 -12.07 -20.01 27.86
CA ARG A 135 -12.44 -19.59 26.50
C ARG A 135 -13.91 -19.24 26.36
N VAL A 136 -14.80 -20.12 26.81
CA VAL A 136 -16.24 -19.94 26.65
C VAL A 136 -16.71 -18.65 27.34
N ASP A 137 -16.36 -18.48 28.62
CA ASP A 137 -16.76 -17.30 29.40
C ASP A 137 -16.15 -16.00 28.85
N THR A 138 -14.87 -16.04 28.48
CA THR A 138 -14.16 -14.87 27.92
C THR A 138 -14.78 -14.45 26.59
N TYR A 139 -15.11 -15.41 25.74
CA TYR A 139 -15.74 -15.14 24.45
C TYR A 139 -17.15 -14.61 24.62
N MET A 140 -17.97 -15.18 25.51
CA MET A 140 -19.30 -14.62 25.79
C MET A 140 -19.25 -13.16 26.29
N GLN A 141 -18.24 -12.80 27.08
CA GLN A 141 -18.10 -11.46 27.64
C GLN A 141 -17.45 -10.46 26.67
N SER A 142 -16.49 -10.90 25.87
CA SER A 142 -15.62 -10.01 25.08
C SER A 142 -15.92 -10.02 23.58
N SER A 143 -16.69 -11.00 23.09
CA SER A 143 -16.94 -11.17 21.64
C SER A 143 -17.56 -9.94 21.01
N GLU A 144 -18.50 -9.26 21.68
CA GLU A 144 -19.15 -8.06 21.14
C GLU A 144 -18.16 -6.92 20.90
N SER A 145 -17.24 -6.72 21.84
CA SER A 145 -16.19 -5.70 21.70
C SER A 145 -15.24 -6.06 20.55
N TRP A 146 -14.83 -7.32 20.45
CA TRP A 146 -13.94 -7.77 19.37
C TRP A 146 -14.62 -7.76 18.00
N ILE A 147 -15.89 -8.16 17.92
CA ILE A 147 -16.68 -8.10 16.68
C ILE A 147 -16.81 -6.64 16.21
N THR A 148 -17.10 -5.72 17.12
CA THR A 148 -17.18 -4.28 16.80
C THR A 148 -15.84 -3.75 16.29
N HIS A 149 -14.74 -4.13 16.94
CA HIS A 149 -13.39 -3.76 16.50
C HIS A 149 -13.08 -4.31 15.10
N LEU A 150 -13.36 -5.61 14.87
CA LEU A 150 -13.20 -6.26 13.57
C LEU A 150 -14.01 -5.57 12.46
N ASP A 151 -15.24 -5.13 12.76
CA ASP A 151 -16.06 -4.38 11.79
C ASP A 151 -15.45 -3.04 11.41
N GLY A 152 -14.89 -2.32 12.39
CA GLY A 152 -14.13 -1.10 12.14
C GLY A 152 -12.92 -1.36 11.25
N THR A 153 -12.12 -2.39 11.57
CA THR A 153 -10.93 -2.75 10.79
C THR A 153 -11.28 -3.19 9.37
N ILE A 154 -12.29 -4.05 9.19
CA ILE A 154 -12.77 -4.50 7.87
C ILE A 154 -13.22 -3.30 7.02
N THR A 155 -13.98 -2.37 7.60
CA THR A 155 -14.46 -1.17 6.91
C THR A 155 -13.29 -0.26 6.49
N SER A 156 -12.32 -0.08 7.38
CA SER A 156 -11.11 0.70 7.10
C SER A 156 -10.27 0.08 5.97
N LEU A 157 -10.04 -1.23 6.02
CA LEU A 157 -9.34 -1.98 4.98
C LEU A 157 -10.06 -1.89 3.63
N GLY A 158 -11.39 -2.03 3.62
CA GLY A 158 -12.19 -1.87 2.40
C GLY A 158 -12.10 -0.46 1.80
N THR A 159 -12.09 0.57 2.64
CA THR A 159 -11.91 1.97 2.20
C THR A 159 -10.51 2.18 1.62
N SER A 160 -9.47 1.67 2.28
CA SER A 160 -8.09 1.71 1.81
C SER A 160 -7.92 0.97 0.47
N ASP A 161 -8.58 -0.17 0.31
CA ASP A 161 -8.59 -0.93 -0.94
C ASP A 161 -9.22 -0.15 -2.10
N GLN A 162 -10.37 0.47 -1.87
CA GLN A 162 -11.02 1.33 -2.86
C GLN A 162 -10.13 2.51 -3.29
N LEU A 163 -9.46 3.17 -2.35
CA LEU A 163 -8.51 4.24 -2.65
C LEU A 163 -7.34 3.76 -3.50
N ALA A 164 -6.78 2.59 -3.20
CA ALA A 164 -5.71 2.01 -4.00
C ALA A 164 -6.19 1.62 -5.41
N LEU A 165 -7.41 1.11 -5.58
CA LEU A 165 -8.00 0.84 -6.89
C LEU A 165 -8.21 2.13 -7.71
N ILE A 166 -8.69 3.20 -7.07
CA ILE A 166 -8.77 4.52 -7.69
C ILE A 166 -7.38 4.97 -8.14
N LYS A 167 -6.35 4.78 -7.30
CA LYS A 167 -4.98 5.15 -7.66
C LYS A 167 -4.44 4.34 -8.85
N ILE A 168 -4.71 3.04 -8.89
CA ILE A 168 -4.36 2.18 -10.04
C ILE A 168 -5.06 2.68 -11.32
N GLN A 169 -6.33 3.07 -11.24
CA GLN A 169 -7.07 3.63 -12.38
C GLN A 169 -6.48 4.96 -12.86
N GLU A 170 -6.09 5.84 -11.92
CA GLU A 170 -5.42 7.10 -12.22
C GLU A 170 -4.09 6.87 -12.94
N LEU A 171 -3.24 5.99 -12.39
CA LEU A 171 -1.93 5.64 -12.97
C LEU A 171 -2.07 5.04 -14.38
N ASN A 172 -3.07 4.18 -14.59
CA ASN A 172 -3.37 3.65 -15.93
C ASN A 172 -3.80 4.76 -16.90
N GLY A 173 -4.58 5.74 -16.43
CA GLY A 173 -4.92 6.94 -17.19
C GLY A 173 -3.69 7.76 -17.59
N GLN A 174 -2.75 7.94 -16.68
CA GLN A 174 -1.49 8.66 -16.93
C GLN A 174 -0.63 7.93 -17.98
N ILE A 175 -0.50 6.60 -17.92
CA ILE A 175 0.21 5.80 -18.93
C ILE A 175 -0.42 5.99 -20.32
N SER A 176 -1.75 5.96 -20.40
CA SER A 176 -2.47 6.15 -21.66
C SER A 176 -2.21 7.55 -22.25
N GLN A 177 -2.25 8.59 -21.42
CA GLN A 177 -1.95 9.97 -21.85
C GLN A 177 -0.49 10.13 -22.29
N ALA A 178 0.47 9.58 -21.54
CA ALA A 178 1.89 9.63 -21.90
C ALA A 178 2.15 8.92 -23.23
N THR A 179 1.48 7.79 -23.48
CA THR A 179 1.58 7.04 -24.74
C THR A 179 0.99 7.83 -25.92
N GLN A 180 -0.14 8.51 -25.72
CA GLN A 180 -0.74 9.37 -26.74
C GLN A 180 0.13 10.59 -27.04
N LEU A 181 0.70 11.22 -26.02
CA LEU A 181 1.64 12.33 -26.20
C LEU A 181 2.87 11.89 -26.99
N ALA A 182 3.48 10.76 -26.63
CA ALA A 182 4.60 10.21 -27.37
C ALA A 182 4.25 9.91 -28.83
N SER A 183 3.06 9.32 -29.07
CA SER A 183 2.57 9.04 -30.42
C SER A 183 2.40 10.32 -31.25
N ASN A 184 1.82 11.37 -30.66
CA ASN A 184 1.65 12.66 -31.31
C ASN A 184 2.99 13.34 -31.61
N MET A 185 3.96 13.23 -30.71
CA MET A 185 5.31 13.78 -30.90
C MET A 185 6.09 13.03 -31.99
N ILE A 186 6.00 11.70 -32.06
CA ILE A 186 6.59 10.91 -33.15
C ILE A 186 5.94 11.28 -34.48
N ALA A 187 4.61 11.37 -34.53
CA ALA A 187 3.90 11.75 -35.75
C ALA A 187 4.27 13.18 -36.22
N ALA A 188 4.40 14.13 -35.29
CA ALA A 188 4.85 15.49 -35.60
C ALA A 188 6.31 15.52 -36.09
N GLN A 189 7.17 14.65 -35.55
CA GLN A 189 8.54 14.49 -36.01
C GLN A 189 8.58 13.93 -37.45
N ASP A 190 7.80 12.89 -37.75
CA ASP A 190 7.72 12.30 -39.09
C ASP A 190 7.21 13.32 -40.12
N GLN A 191 6.21 14.13 -39.76
CA GLN A 191 5.74 15.23 -40.61
C GLN A 191 6.83 16.27 -40.86
N THR A 192 7.59 16.64 -39.83
CA THR A 192 8.69 17.60 -39.93
C THR A 192 9.83 17.07 -40.81
N LEU A 193 10.20 15.80 -40.65
CA LEU A 193 11.20 15.13 -41.48
C LEU A 193 10.75 15.08 -42.94
N ASN A 194 9.50 14.70 -43.20
CA ASN A 194 8.93 14.69 -44.55
C ASN A 194 8.90 16.08 -45.19
N ALA A 195 8.51 17.13 -44.44
CA ALA A 195 8.53 18.51 -44.94
C ALA A 195 9.95 18.98 -45.27
N THR A 196 10.94 18.62 -44.45
CA THR A 196 12.35 18.94 -44.71
C THR A 196 12.87 18.22 -45.96
N ILE A 197 12.55 16.93 -46.12
CA ILE A 197 12.91 16.16 -47.32
C ILE A 197 12.26 16.74 -48.58
N MET A 198 11.00 17.17 -48.50
CA MET A 198 10.32 17.82 -49.63
C MET A 198 11.00 19.14 -50.03
N ASN A 199 11.41 19.96 -49.07
CA ASN A 199 12.12 21.21 -49.34
C ASN A 199 13.56 21.03 -49.86
N ILE A 200 14.21 19.89 -49.58
CA ILE A 200 15.54 19.58 -50.13
C ILE A 200 15.46 19.02 -51.56
N LYS A 201 14.33 18.39 -51.92
CA LYS A 201 14.10 17.81 -53.26
C LYS A 201 13.55 18.80 -54.29
N ALA A 202 13.15 20.00 -53.88
CA ALA A 202 12.68 21.09 -54.74
C ALA A 202 13.85 22.00 -55.16
#